data_AF-A0A7S0WF84-F1
#
_entry.id   AF-A0A7S0WF84-F1
#
_cell.length_a   1.000
_cell.length_b   1.000
_cell.length_c   1.000
_cell.angle_alpha   90.00
_cell.angle_beta   90.00
_cell.angle_gamma   90.00
#
_symmetry.space_group_name_H-M   'P 1'
#
loop_
_entity.id
_entity.type
_entity.pdbx_description
1 polymer ?
#
loop_
_entity_poly.entity_id
_entity_poly.type
_entity_poly.pdbx_seq_one_letter_code
_entity_poly.pdbx_strand_id
1 'polypeptide(L)'
;PPLGAPAAPAPWAGHGPPQGALRAPPGVPAVLGGDPGQTEIFPVSLFVTAIADGQIAKDCQQKAKERLGSIISKIPKEQNTSVQLAEGTLELKMRVFVSGSEDAKAVSDYIQGHPSQSPSPFVLLARELPMALMYDPTSLDLSDASVADRLRKQAKTRAVKLIREVIAEASRDVRGPALRGHAGALAVERVLAPLIASRARRVEGGGDHRKYLAFAARSKTGPSPYTSPGLSAAPRPPSPPSQALLGGIDDDERLCICALRSLAQHTLTQAARDTENPLPVLSGGRWWEYVDRARLRGGLGPEGGPRGPRGAGGGVA
;
A
#
# COMPACT_ATOMS: atom_id res chain seq x y z
N PRO A 1 46.19 36.79 -5.63
CA PRO A 1 45.09 36.28 -6.48
C PRO A 1 43.96 35.67 -5.63
N PRO A 2 42.77 36.29 -5.57
CA PRO A 2 41.71 35.79 -4.72
C PRO A 2 40.99 34.59 -5.35
N LEU A 3 40.65 33.64 -4.49
CA LEU A 3 39.94 32.40 -4.77
C LEU A 3 38.52 32.69 -5.26
N GLY A 4 38.16 32.10 -6.41
CA GLY A 4 36.85 32.25 -7.05
C GLY A 4 35.73 31.59 -6.24
N ALA A 5 34.63 32.33 -6.09
CA ALA A 5 33.39 31.85 -5.50
C ALA A 5 32.71 30.78 -6.39
N PRO A 6 32.00 29.80 -5.81
CA PRO A 6 31.23 28.83 -6.57
C PRO A 6 29.98 29.47 -7.19
N ALA A 7 29.76 29.18 -8.48
CA ALA A 7 28.64 29.66 -9.26
C ALA A 7 27.29 29.18 -8.68
N ALA A 8 26.34 30.11 -8.57
CA ALA A 8 24.96 29.82 -8.22
C ALA A 8 24.28 28.95 -9.30
N PRO A 9 23.39 28.01 -8.93
CA PRO A 9 22.65 27.21 -9.89
C PRO A 9 21.62 28.08 -10.64
N ALA A 10 21.58 27.90 -11.96
CA ALA A 10 20.69 28.61 -12.87
C ALA A 10 19.20 28.37 -12.54
N PRO A 11 18.33 29.38 -12.68
CA PRO A 11 16.89 29.20 -12.60
C PRO A 11 16.39 28.37 -13.78
N TRP A 12 15.72 27.27 -13.47
CA TRP A 12 15.03 26.40 -14.40
C TRP A 12 13.87 27.17 -15.02
N ALA A 13 14.05 27.61 -16.26
CA ALA A 13 12.98 28.18 -17.07
C ALA A 13 11.92 27.09 -17.31
N GLY A 14 10.77 27.26 -16.69
CA GLY A 14 9.60 26.41 -16.87
C GLY A 14 9.02 26.59 -18.28
N HIS A 15 9.32 25.66 -19.18
CA HIS A 15 8.50 25.43 -20.35
C HIS A 15 7.27 24.61 -19.94
N GLY A 16 6.26 25.30 -19.43
CA GLY A 16 4.90 24.75 -19.41
C GLY A 16 4.36 24.68 -20.84
N PRO A 17 3.61 23.63 -21.23
CA PRO A 17 2.91 23.64 -22.50
C PRO A 17 1.87 24.77 -22.47
N PRO A 18 1.62 25.44 -23.61
CA PRO A 18 0.61 26.49 -23.68
C PRO A 18 -0.75 25.91 -23.32
N GLN A 19 -1.44 26.55 -22.37
CA GLN A 19 -2.87 26.34 -22.14
C GLN A 19 -3.64 26.93 -23.33
N GLY A 20 -3.67 26.18 -24.43
CA GLY A 20 -4.62 26.37 -25.51
C GLY A 20 -5.95 25.77 -25.08
N ALA A 21 -6.99 26.60 -25.00
CA ALA A 21 -8.36 26.16 -24.86
C ALA A 21 -8.68 25.13 -25.96
N LEU A 22 -8.90 23.87 -25.56
CA LEU A 22 -9.45 22.83 -26.42
C LEU A 22 -10.88 23.23 -26.79
N ARG A 23 -11.00 23.97 -27.90
CA ARG A 23 -12.25 24.06 -28.65
C ARG A 23 -12.52 22.66 -29.20
N ALA A 24 -13.61 22.03 -28.75
CA ALA A 24 -14.05 20.76 -29.31
C ALA A 24 -14.21 20.91 -30.83
N PRO A 25 -13.65 20.01 -31.65
CA PRO A 25 -13.86 20.04 -33.09
C PRO A 25 -15.36 19.82 -33.40
N PRO A 26 -16.00 20.68 -34.21
CA PRO A 26 -17.34 20.41 -34.70
C PRO A 26 -17.27 19.31 -35.75
N GLY A 27 -17.98 18.20 -35.51
CA GLY A 27 -18.17 17.13 -36.50
C GLY A 27 -17.53 15.80 -36.12
N VAL A 28 -17.87 15.24 -34.96
CA VAL A 28 -17.73 13.79 -34.76
C VAL A 28 -18.86 13.14 -35.57
N PRO A 29 -18.57 12.37 -36.63
CA PRO A 29 -19.61 11.64 -37.35
C PRO A 29 -20.28 10.67 -36.37
N ALA A 30 -21.61 10.64 -36.39
CA ALA A 30 -22.38 9.64 -35.67
C ALA A 30 -21.92 8.24 -36.14
N VAL A 31 -21.21 7.52 -35.28
CA VAL A 31 -20.74 6.16 -35.53
C VAL A 31 -21.97 5.25 -35.48
N LEU A 32 -22.63 5.08 -36.62
CA LEU A 32 -23.69 4.10 -36.82
C LEU A 32 -23.06 2.81 -37.33
N GLY A 33 -22.93 1.83 -36.44
CA GLY A 33 -22.55 0.45 -36.78
C GLY A 33 -21.24 -0.02 -36.15
N GLY A 34 -21.17 -0.08 -34.81
CA GLY A 34 -20.15 -0.90 -34.15
C GLY A 34 -20.58 -2.37 -34.17
N ASP A 35 -19.69 -3.28 -34.56
CA ASP A 35 -19.94 -4.71 -34.47
C ASP A 35 -20.30 -5.09 -33.02
N PRO A 36 -21.42 -5.79 -32.77
CA PRO A 36 -21.80 -6.22 -31.43
C PRO A 36 -20.73 -7.18 -30.90
N GLY A 37 -19.87 -6.68 -30.03
CA GLY A 37 -18.70 -7.40 -29.51
C GLY A 37 -17.43 -6.55 -29.45
N GLN A 38 -17.41 -5.36 -30.04
CA GLN A 38 -16.24 -4.48 -29.95
C GLN A 38 -16.06 -3.96 -28.53
N THR A 39 -15.00 -4.42 -27.87
CA THR A 39 -14.63 -3.98 -26.52
C THR A 39 -13.62 -2.86 -26.63
N GLU A 40 -13.88 -1.73 -25.97
CA GLU A 40 -12.97 -0.60 -25.86
C GLU A 40 -12.17 -0.65 -24.55
N ILE A 41 -11.08 0.11 -24.51
CA ILE A 41 -10.17 0.16 -23.36
C ILE A 41 -10.20 1.55 -22.75
N PHE A 42 -10.41 1.60 -21.44
CA PHE A 42 -10.23 2.79 -20.62
C PHE A 42 -8.89 2.69 -19.87
N PRO A 43 -7.80 3.31 -20.38
CA PRO A 43 -6.50 3.24 -19.75
C PRO A 43 -6.43 4.18 -18.54
N VAL A 44 -5.83 3.69 -17.45
CA VAL A 44 -5.57 4.47 -16.25
C VAL A 44 -4.16 4.15 -15.75
N SER A 45 -3.34 5.18 -15.58
CA SER A 45 -2.05 5.05 -14.88
C SER A 45 -2.25 5.48 -13.43
N LEU A 46 -1.86 4.62 -12.48
CA LEU A 46 -2.03 4.86 -11.05
C LEU A 46 -0.69 4.94 -10.33
N PHE A 47 -0.63 5.77 -9.29
CA PHE A 47 0.47 5.85 -8.32
C PHE A 47 -0.02 5.26 -6.99
N VAL A 48 0.72 4.30 -6.43
CA VAL A 48 0.35 3.58 -5.21
C VAL A 48 1.42 3.75 -4.14
N THR A 49 0.99 4.19 -2.96
CA THR A 49 1.85 4.37 -1.78
C THR A 49 1.18 3.81 -0.53
N ALA A 50 1.97 3.35 0.43
CA ALA A 50 1.53 3.05 1.78
C ALA A 50 1.89 4.21 2.72
N ILE A 51 1.01 4.45 3.69
CA ILE A 51 1.25 5.36 4.81
C ILE A 51 1.92 4.56 5.92
N ALA A 52 3.13 4.96 6.25
CA ALA A 52 4.04 4.26 7.14
C ALA A 52 4.21 5.03 8.48
N ASP A 53 5.13 4.57 9.33
CA ASP A 53 5.26 5.07 10.70
C ASP A 53 6.14 6.33 10.81
N GLY A 54 6.78 6.74 9.71
CA GLY A 54 7.58 7.96 9.66
C GLY A 54 6.76 9.24 9.80
N GLN A 55 7.43 10.31 10.23
CA GLN A 55 6.84 11.66 10.29
C GLN A 55 7.25 12.49 9.07
N ILE A 56 6.45 13.49 8.71
CA ILE A 56 6.88 14.45 7.68
C ILE A 56 8.04 15.28 8.22
N ALA A 57 9.12 15.40 7.44
CA ALA A 57 10.33 16.12 7.82
C ALA A 57 10.04 17.60 8.15
N LYS A 58 10.80 18.16 9.09
CA LYS A 58 10.53 19.49 9.66
C LYS A 58 10.88 20.63 8.70
N ASP A 59 11.81 20.40 7.80
CA ASP A 59 12.29 21.27 6.73
C ASP A 59 11.39 21.27 5.48
N CYS A 60 10.36 20.43 5.45
CA CYS A 60 9.36 20.44 4.38
C CYS A 60 8.60 21.78 4.36
N GLN A 61 8.42 22.36 3.17
CA GLN A 61 7.66 23.60 2.99
C GLN A 61 6.25 23.46 3.60
N GLN A 62 5.79 24.50 4.30
CA GLN A 62 4.52 24.47 5.05
C GLN A 62 3.32 24.02 4.19
N LYS A 63 3.20 24.52 2.96
CA LYS A 63 2.16 24.12 2.00
C LYS A 63 2.21 22.63 1.64
N ALA A 64 3.42 22.09 1.43
CA ALA A 64 3.61 20.67 1.15
C ALA A 64 3.28 19.83 2.39
N LYS A 65 3.72 20.27 3.57
CA LYS A 65 3.45 19.61 4.86
C LYS A 65 1.95 19.50 5.15
N GLU A 66 1.18 20.56 4.93
CA GLU A 66 -0.29 20.55 5.08
C GLU A 66 -0.96 19.56 4.12
N ARG A 67 -0.53 19.55 2.85
CA ARG A 67 -1.04 18.63 1.84
C ARG A 67 -0.72 17.17 2.19
N LEU A 68 0.53 16.88 2.52
CA LEU A 68 0.98 15.54 2.94
C LEU A 68 0.26 15.09 4.23
N GLY A 69 0.07 16.00 5.19
CA GLY A 69 -0.71 15.75 6.40
C GLY A 69 -2.18 15.44 6.10
N SER A 70 -2.79 16.14 5.15
CA SER A 70 -4.14 15.82 4.66
C SER A 70 -4.20 14.44 4.01
N ILE A 71 -3.17 14.05 3.25
CA ILE A 71 -3.07 12.70 2.66
C ILE A 71 -2.99 11.61 3.72
N ILE A 72 -2.22 11.82 4.79
CA ILE A 72 -2.05 10.88 5.90
C ILE A 72 -3.31 10.79 6.77
N SER A 73 -4.00 11.91 7.00
CA SER A 73 -5.17 11.94 7.89
C SER A 73 -6.47 11.48 7.22
N LYS A 74 -6.66 11.75 5.92
CA LYS A 74 -7.92 11.45 5.20
C LYS A 74 -7.86 10.13 4.43
N ILE A 75 -7.47 9.06 5.09
CA ILE A 75 -7.44 7.72 4.49
C ILE A 75 -8.83 7.11 4.57
N PRO A 76 -9.50 6.80 3.44
CA PRO A 76 -10.79 6.11 3.46
C PRO A 76 -10.64 4.77 4.16
N LYS A 77 -11.64 4.37 4.98
CA LYS A 77 -11.64 3.08 5.68
C LYS A 77 -11.43 1.89 4.71
N GLU A 78 -11.97 1.99 3.50
CA GLU A 78 -11.81 1.01 2.41
C GLU A 78 -10.36 0.83 1.93
N GLN A 79 -9.45 1.75 2.27
CA GLN A 79 -8.03 1.67 1.94
C GLN A 79 -7.15 1.20 3.11
N ASN A 80 -7.77 0.92 4.27
CA ASN A 80 -7.13 0.11 5.30
C ASN A 80 -7.26 -1.35 4.86
N THR A 81 -6.11 -1.99 4.63
CA THR A 81 -6.07 -3.33 4.09
C THR A 81 -5.17 -4.22 4.94
N SER A 82 -5.54 -5.49 5.05
CA SER A 82 -4.66 -6.50 5.62
C SER A 82 -3.88 -7.20 4.50
N VAL A 83 -2.56 -7.28 4.66
CA VAL A 83 -1.65 -8.05 3.81
C VAL A 83 -1.11 -9.24 4.58
N GLN A 84 -0.90 -10.36 3.89
CA GLN A 84 -0.28 -11.55 4.48
C GLN A 84 1.21 -11.53 4.18
N LEU A 85 2.02 -11.64 5.24
CA LEU A 85 3.47 -11.74 5.19
C LEU A 85 3.90 -13.08 5.80
N ALA A 86 5.17 -13.48 5.63
CA ALA A 86 5.69 -14.69 6.24
C ALA A 86 5.63 -14.64 7.78
N GLU A 87 5.74 -13.44 8.37
CA GLU A 87 5.70 -13.18 9.81
C GLU A 87 4.28 -12.96 10.37
N GLY A 88 3.25 -12.98 9.51
CA GLY A 88 1.84 -12.85 9.91
C GLY A 88 1.05 -11.84 9.08
N THR A 89 -0.14 -11.50 9.57
CA THR A 89 -1.01 -10.50 8.93
C THR A 89 -0.65 -9.09 9.40
N LEU A 90 -0.40 -8.18 8.47
CA LEU A 90 -0.13 -6.77 8.75
C LEU A 90 -1.27 -5.88 8.23
N GLU A 91 -1.79 -4.99 9.08
CA GLU A 91 -2.66 -3.91 8.63
C GLU A 91 -1.82 -2.79 8.00
N LEU A 92 -2.18 -2.39 6.79
CA LEU A 92 -1.52 -1.40 5.98
C LEU A 92 -2.54 -0.37 5.50
N LYS A 93 -2.20 0.91 5.60
CA LYS A 93 -3.01 1.99 5.05
C LYS A 93 -2.45 2.39 3.70
N MET A 94 -3.17 2.11 2.62
CA MET A 94 -2.70 2.44 1.26
C MET A 94 -3.40 3.67 0.71
N ARG A 95 -2.77 4.34 -0.25
CA ARG A 95 -3.35 5.46 -1.01
C ARG A 95 -3.09 5.21 -2.49
N VAL A 96 -4.16 5.36 -3.28
CA VAL A 96 -4.11 5.19 -4.74
C VAL A 96 -4.52 6.49 -5.42
N PHE A 97 -3.58 7.07 -6.15
CA PHE A 97 -3.75 8.31 -6.88
C PHE A 97 -3.71 8.02 -8.38
N VAL A 98 -4.32 8.90 -9.18
CA VAL A 98 -4.07 8.90 -10.63
C VAL A 98 -2.68 9.47 -10.84
N SER A 99 -1.89 8.85 -11.72
CA SER A 99 -0.56 9.35 -12.08
C SER A 99 -0.65 10.78 -12.58
N GLY A 100 0.24 11.65 -12.10
CA GLY A 100 0.25 13.08 -12.43
C GLY A 100 -0.74 13.95 -11.65
N SER A 101 -1.60 13.37 -10.81
CA SER A 101 -2.40 14.16 -9.87
C SER A 101 -1.51 14.94 -8.89
N GLU A 102 -2.01 16.07 -8.38
CA GLU A 102 -1.25 16.91 -7.45
C GLU A 102 -0.81 16.18 -6.18
N ASP A 103 -1.65 15.27 -5.67
CA ASP A 103 -1.33 14.45 -4.50
C ASP A 103 -0.24 13.43 -4.81
N ALA A 104 -0.33 12.75 -5.96
CA ALA A 104 0.72 11.83 -6.40
C ALA A 104 2.07 12.56 -6.57
N LYS A 105 2.04 13.74 -7.17
CA LYS A 105 3.23 14.59 -7.34
C LYS A 105 3.79 15.02 -5.98
N ALA A 106 2.96 15.50 -5.06
CA ALA A 106 3.42 15.92 -3.73
C ALA A 106 4.10 14.78 -2.96
N VAL A 107 3.54 13.56 -2.99
CA VAL A 107 4.16 12.38 -2.36
C VAL A 107 5.45 11.99 -3.08
N SER A 108 5.47 11.97 -4.41
CA SER A 108 6.66 11.66 -5.20
C SER A 108 7.79 12.65 -4.95
N ASP A 109 7.49 13.95 -4.99
CA ASP A 109 8.46 15.03 -4.75
C ASP A 109 9.02 14.95 -3.32
N TYR A 110 8.16 14.63 -2.33
CA TYR A 110 8.60 14.42 -0.95
C TYR A 110 9.59 13.25 -0.83
N ILE A 111 9.27 12.08 -1.42
CA ILE A 111 10.13 10.90 -1.39
C ILE A 111 11.49 11.20 -2.05
N GLN A 112 11.48 11.93 -3.16
CA GLN A 112 12.71 12.32 -3.86
C GLN A 112 13.56 13.31 -3.07
N GLY A 113 12.94 14.22 -2.32
CA GLY A 113 13.62 15.17 -1.44
C GLY A 113 14.19 14.54 -0.14
N HIS A 114 13.65 13.39 0.30
CA HIS A 114 14.02 12.76 1.56
C HIS A 114 14.33 11.25 1.41
N PRO A 115 15.25 10.86 0.51
CA PRO A 115 15.48 9.45 0.19
C PRO A 115 16.09 8.65 1.34
N SER A 116 16.80 9.32 2.25
CA SER A 116 17.47 8.72 3.42
C SER A 116 16.59 8.65 4.67
N GLN A 117 15.36 9.15 4.63
CA GLN A 117 14.50 9.19 5.79
C GLN A 117 14.04 7.77 6.21
N SER A 118 14.34 7.40 7.45
CA SER A 118 13.90 6.14 8.07
C SER A 118 13.50 6.36 9.54
N PRO A 119 12.28 5.96 9.96
CA PRO A 119 11.20 5.45 9.12
C PRO A 119 10.66 6.54 8.18
N SER A 120 10.36 6.16 6.93
CA SER A 120 9.73 7.08 5.96
C SER A 120 8.21 7.17 6.21
N PRO A 121 7.58 8.36 6.11
CA PRO A 121 6.12 8.49 6.22
C PRO A 121 5.36 7.84 5.05
N PHE A 122 6.02 7.67 3.91
CA PHE A 122 5.45 7.09 2.70
C PHE A 122 6.35 5.98 2.17
N VAL A 123 5.76 4.83 1.89
CA VAL A 123 6.45 3.72 1.22
C VAL A 123 5.86 3.57 -0.18
N LEU A 124 6.67 3.82 -1.20
CA LEU A 124 6.27 3.64 -2.59
C LEU A 124 6.04 2.14 -2.83
N LEU A 125 4.87 1.79 -3.36
CA LEU A 125 4.53 0.40 -3.73
C LEU A 125 4.55 0.22 -5.24
N ALA A 126 4.07 1.22 -5.98
CA ALA A 126 4.17 1.29 -7.43
C ALA A 126 4.21 2.76 -7.87
N ARG A 127 5.30 3.15 -8.56
CA ARG A 127 5.42 4.50 -9.15
C ARG A 127 4.40 4.72 -10.27
N GLU A 128 4.27 3.71 -11.11
CA GLU A 128 3.36 3.71 -12.24
C GLU A 128 2.75 2.32 -12.38
N LEU A 129 1.43 2.23 -12.18
CA LEU A 129 0.66 1.00 -12.32
C LEU A 129 -0.30 1.16 -13.50
N PRO A 130 0.09 0.72 -14.72
CA PRO A 130 -0.75 0.82 -15.90
C PRO A 130 -1.88 -0.20 -15.82
N MET A 131 -3.11 0.30 -15.75
CA MET A 131 -4.34 -0.47 -15.72
C MET A 131 -5.19 -0.16 -16.94
N ALA A 132 -5.93 -1.16 -17.42
CA ALA A 132 -6.85 -1.02 -18.53
C ALA A 132 -8.18 -1.64 -18.13
N LEU A 133 -9.27 -0.86 -18.21
CA LEU A 133 -10.62 -1.41 -18.05
C LEU A 133 -11.24 -1.64 -19.42
N MET A 134 -11.58 -2.88 -19.69
CA MET A 134 -12.28 -3.31 -20.90
C MET A 134 -13.77 -3.05 -20.72
N TYR A 135 -14.37 -2.24 -21.58
CA TYR A 135 -15.79 -1.88 -21.50
C TYR A 135 -16.47 -1.95 -22.87
N ASP A 136 -17.77 -2.16 -22.86
CA ASP A 136 -18.61 -2.10 -24.06
C ASP A 136 -19.09 -0.66 -24.26
N PRO A 137 -18.67 0.04 -25.33
CA PRO A 137 -19.03 1.44 -25.57
C PRO A 137 -20.52 1.64 -25.85
N THR A 138 -21.26 0.59 -26.25
CA THR A 138 -22.72 0.67 -26.41
C THR A 138 -23.44 0.74 -25.06
N SER A 139 -22.80 0.23 -24.01
CA SER A 139 -23.35 0.17 -22.64
C SER A 139 -22.86 1.27 -21.71
N LEU A 140 -21.70 1.87 -22.03
CA LEU A 140 -20.99 2.81 -21.18
C LEU A 140 -20.49 4.00 -21.99
N ASP A 141 -21.15 5.15 -21.78
CA ASP A 141 -20.75 6.42 -22.41
C ASP A 141 -19.66 7.12 -21.58
N LEU A 142 -18.45 7.20 -22.13
CA LEU A 142 -17.32 7.89 -21.48
C LEU A 142 -17.42 9.42 -21.56
N SER A 143 -18.31 9.97 -22.39
CA SER A 143 -18.56 11.41 -22.41
C SER A 143 -19.22 11.89 -21.11
N ASP A 144 -19.90 10.98 -20.40
CA ASP A 144 -20.37 11.21 -19.04
C ASP A 144 -19.21 11.07 -18.04
N ALA A 145 -18.85 12.20 -17.42
CA ALA A 145 -17.84 12.28 -16.37
C ALA A 145 -18.09 11.28 -15.21
N SER A 146 -19.36 10.99 -14.90
CA SER A 146 -19.73 10.05 -13.84
C SER A 146 -19.32 8.62 -14.17
N VAL A 147 -19.37 8.23 -15.45
CA VAL A 147 -18.95 6.91 -15.93
C VAL A 147 -17.43 6.80 -15.87
N ALA A 148 -16.71 7.81 -16.36
CA ALA A 148 -15.25 7.85 -16.29
C ALA A 148 -14.75 7.77 -14.84
N ASP A 149 -15.36 8.52 -13.91
CA ASP A 149 -15.00 8.47 -12.49
C ASP A 149 -15.31 7.12 -11.86
N ARG A 150 -16.42 6.48 -12.24
CA ARG A 150 -16.74 5.11 -11.81
C ARG A 150 -15.67 4.12 -12.27
N LEU A 151 -15.22 4.20 -13.53
CA LEU A 151 -14.16 3.33 -14.05
C LEU A 151 -12.81 3.58 -13.35
N ARG A 152 -12.47 4.84 -13.07
CA ARG A 152 -11.29 5.18 -12.25
C ARG A 152 -11.39 4.59 -10.85
N LYS A 153 -12.57 4.65 -10.21
CA LYS A 153 -12.80 4.03 -8.90
C LYS A 153 -12.58 2.51 -8.96
N GLN A 154 -13.14 1.84 -9.98
CA GLN A 154 -12.91 0.41 -10.20
C GLN A 154 -11.42 0.09 -10.39
N ALA A 155 -10.68 0.90 -11.17
CA ALA A 155 -9.24 0.76 -11.35
C ALA A 155 -8.51 0.81 -10.00
N LYS A 156 -8.81 1.83 -9.17
CA LYS A 156 -8.18 1.99 -7.84
C LYS A 156 -8.48 0.81 -6.91
N THR A 157 -9.72 0.33 -6.87
CA THR A 157 -10.09 -0.86 -6.06
C THR A 157 -9.34 -2.11 -6.52
N ARG A 158 -9.18 -2.29 -7.85
CA ARG A 158 -8.40 -3.40 -8.41
C ARG A 158 -6.91 -3.28 -8.13
N ALA A 159 -6.35 -2.06 -8.18
CA ALA A 159 -4.96 -1.79 -7.80
C ALA A 159 -4.67 -2.22 -6.37
N VAL A 160 -5.53 -1.86 -5.41
CA VAL A 160 -5.41 -2.28 -4.01
C VAL A 160 -5.35 -3.81 -3.91
N LYS A 161 -6.29 -4.51 -4.55
CA LYS A 161 -6.31 -5.99 -4.54
C LYS A 161 -5.04 -6.59 -5.13
N LEU A 162 -4.61 -6.10 -6.30
CA LEU A 162 -3.40 -6.57 -6.97
C LEU A 162 -2.15 -6.38 -6.10
N ILE A 163 -1.98 -5.20 -5.50
CA ILE A 163 -0.81 -4.90 -4.66
C ILE A 163 -0.78 -5.82 -3.43
N ARG A 164 -1.92 -6.12 -2.81
CA ARG A 164 -1.99 -7.11 -1.71
C ARG A 164 -1.53 -8.49 -2.14
N GLU A 165 -1.99 -8.95 -3.31
CA GLU A 165 -1.60 -10.26 -3.85
C GLU A 165 -0.11 -10.31 -4.18
N VAL A 166 0.44 -9.24 -4.75
CA VAL A 166 1.87 -9.14 -5.06
C VAL A 166 2.72 -9.08 -3.78
N ILE A 167 2.27 -8.38 -2.73
CA ILE A 167 2.94 -8.40 -1.42
C ILE A 167 2.90 -9.81 -0.80
N ALA A 168 1.78 -10.51 -0.90
CA ALA A 168 1.66 -11.88 -0.40
C ALA A 168 2.56 -12.86 -1.15
N GLU A 169 2.69 -12.71 -2.47
CA GLU A 169 3.64 -13.46 -3.29
C GLU A 169 5.09 -13.14 -2.89
N ALA A 170 5.42 -11.87 -2.67
CA ALA A 170 6.72 -11.40 -2.22
C ALA A 170 6.96 -11.54 -0.71
N SER A 171 6.13 -12.30 0.01
CA SER A 171 6.12 -12.34 1.49
C SER A 171 7.41 -12.85 2.13
N ARG A 172 8.28 -13.51 1.35
CA ARG A 172 9.63 -13.93 1.77
C ARG A 172 10.65 -12.79 1.72
N ASP A 173 10.48 -11.87 0.77
CA ASP A 173 11.41 -10.77 0.50
C ASP A 173 10.95 -9.45 1.13
N VAL A 174 9.64 -9.26 1.32
CA VAL A 174 9.04 -8.09 1.93
C VAL A 174 8.69 -8.37 3.38
N ARG A 175 9.33 -7.63 4.30
CA ARG A 175 9.07 -7.70 5.75
C ARG A 175 8.19 -6.55 6.22
N GLY A 176 7.48 -6.75 7.33
CA GLY A 176 6.60 -5.75 7.93
C GLY A 176 7.31 -4.42 8.25
N PRO A 177 8.52 -4.41 8.84
CA PRO A 177 9.27 -3.18 9.06
C PRO A 177 9.56 -2.39 7.77
N ALA A 178 9.74 -3.05 6.62
CA ALA A 178 9.94 -2.39 5.34
C ALA A 178 8.64 -1.70 4.86
N LEU A 179 7.49 -2.36 5.00
CA LEU A 179 6.17 -1.77 4.72
C LEU A 179 5.80 -0.64 5.69
N ARG A 180 6.40 -0.62 6.88
CA ARG A 180 6.33 0.47 7.88
C ARG A 180 7.39 1.56 7.67
N GLY A 181 8.16 1.50 6.59
CA GLY A 181 9.08 2.55 6.16
C GLY A 181 10.47 2.50 6.78
N HIS A 182 10.80 1.51 7.62
CA HIS A 182 12.12 1.40 8.26
C HIS A 182 13.25 1.06 7.28
N ALA A 183 12.92 0.52 6.11
CA ALA A 183 13.88 0.27 5.03
C ALA A 183 14.01 1.45 4.06
N GLY A 184 13.33 2.57 4.33
CA GLY A 184 13.23 3.73 3.43
C GLY A 184 12.08 3.61 2.43
N ALA A 185 11.79 4.73 1.74
CA ALA A 185 10.59 4.88 0.92
C ALA A 185 10.54 3.98 -0.32
N LEU A 186 11.70 3.59 -0.87
CA LEU A 186 11.80 2.90 -2.17
C LEU A 186 12.14 1.41 -2.04
N ALA A 187 12.41 0.91 -0.83
CA ALA A 187 12.89 -0.46 -0.66
C ALA A 187 11.88 -1.51 -1.13
N VAL A 188 10.59 -1.30 -0.81
CA VAL A 188 9.53 -2.24 -1.18
C VAL A 188 9.25 -2.20 -2.68
N GLU A 189 9.19 -1.01 -3.29
CA GLU A 189 8.94 -0.86 -4.73
C GLU A 189 9.93 -1.65 -5.59
N ARG A 190 11.22 -1.67 -5.22
CA ARG A 190 12.25 -2.43 -5.95
C ARG A 190 11.96 -3.93 -6.01
N VAL A 191 11.31 -4.48 -4.99
CA VAL A 191 10.91 -5.89 -4.94
C VAL A 191 9.61 -6.12 -5.71
N LEU A 192 8.62 -5.23 -5.55
CA LEU A 192 7.30 -5.42 -6.16
C LEU A 192 7.26 -5.10 -7.66
N ALA A 193 8.04 -4.12 -8.13
CA ALA A 193 8.06 -3.66 -9.51
C ALA A 193 8.24 -4.80 -10.54
N PRO A 194 9.23 -5.71 -10.43
CA PRO A 194 9.37 -6.83 -11.38
C PRO A 194 8.17 -7.78 -11.35
N LEU A 195 7.59 -8.06 -10.17
CA LEU A 195 6.41 -8.92 -10.04
C LEU A 195 5.19 -8.28 -10.71
N ILE A 196 4.97 -6.98 -10.50
CA ILE A 196 3.89 -6.23 -11.17
C ILE A 196 4.09 -6.25 -12.69
N ALA A 197 5.31 -5.96 -13.15
CA ALA A 197 5.64 -5.93 -14.57
C ALA A 197 5.43 -7.29 -15.25
N SER A 198 5.71 -8.40 -14.55
CA SER A 198 5.49 -9.77 -15.05
C SER A 198 4.00 -10.10 -15.28
N ARG A 199 3.10 -9.46 -14.53
CA ARG A 199 1.64 -9.66 -14.66
C ARG A 199 1.00 -8.80 -15.75
N ALA A 200 1.66 -7.71 -16.16
CA ALA A 200 1.16 -6.83 -17.20
C ALA A 200 1.27 -7.50 -18.59
N ARG A 201 0.17 -7.45 -19.35
CA ARG A 201 0.08 -8.04 -20.70
C ARG A 201 -0.14 -6.95 -21.73
N ARG A 202 0.29 -7.19 -22.97
CA ARG A 202 -0.14 -6.34 -24.09
C ARG A 202 -1.61 -6.60 -24.35
N VAL A 203 -2.39 -5.53 -24.55
CA VAL A 203 -3.80 -5.64 -24.90
C VAL A 203 -3.90 -5.48 -26.41
N GLU A 204 -4.47 -6.47 -27.08
CA GLU A 204 -4.68 -6.44 -28.52
C GLU A 204 -5.71 -5.36 -28.87
N GLY A 205 -5.50 -4.67 -29.99
CA GLY A 205 -6.37 -3.57 -30.44
C GLY A 205 -6.09 -2.21 -29.80
N GLY A 206 -5.25 -2.13 -28.77
CA GLY A 206 -4.72 -0.85 -28.29
C GLY A 206 -3.63 -0.36 -29.24
N GLY A 207 -3.77 0.82 -29.83
CA GLY A 207 -2.75 1.42 -30.70
C GLY A 207 -1.40 1.73 -30.03
N ASP A 208 -1.27 1.46 -28.73
CA ASP A 208 -0.05 1.65 -27.95
C ASP A 208 0.62 0.30 -27.64
N HIS A 209 1.95 0.24 -27.77
CA HIS A 209 2.76 -0.95 -27.46
C HIS A 209 2.94 -1.19 -25.96
N ARG A 210 2.33 -0.37 -25.10
CA ARG A 210 2.36 -0.48 -23.64
C ARG A 210 1.70 -1.76 -23.14
N LYS A 211 2.23 -2.27 -22.02
CA LYS A 211 1.64 -3.38 -21.28
C LYS A 211 0.72 -2.83 -20.20
N TYR A 212 -0.45 -3.45 -20.05
CA TYR A 212 -1.45 -3.08 -19.05
C TYR A 212 -1.85 -4.29 -18.23
N LEU A 213 -2.35 -4.01 -17.03
CA LEU A 213 -3.14 -4.96 -16.26
C LEU A 213 -4.60 -4.76 -16.65
N ALA A 214 -5.09 -5.63 -17.54
CA ALA A 214 -6.43 -5.52 -18.13
C ALA A 214 -7.49 -6.22 -17.29
N PHE A 215 -8.66 -5.59 -17.12
CA PHE A 215 -9.80 -6.12 -16.38
C PHE A 215 -11.12 -5.74 -17.06
N ALA A 216 -12.12 -6.61 -17.01
CA ALA A 216 -13.48 -6.26 -17.43
C ALA A 216 -14.10 -5.22 -16.47
N ALA A 217 -14.65 -4.15 -17.03
CA ALA A 217 -15.43 -3.17 -16.31
C ALA A 217 -16.74 -3.80 -15.82
N ARG A 218 -17.13 -3.49 -14.58
CA ARG A 218 -18.43 -3.89 -14.05
C ARG A 218 -19.48 -2.84 -14.44
N SER A 219 -20.47 -3.23 -15.23
CA SER A 219 -21.67 -2.41 -15.46
C SER A 219 -22.59 -2.50 -14.24
N LYS A 220 -23.21 -1.38 -13.86
CA LYS A 220 -24.16 -1.33 -12.73
C LYS A 220 -25.54 -1.92 -13.12
N THR A 221 -25.81 -2.04 -14.42
CA THR A 221 -27.11 -2.38 -14.99
C THR A 221 -27.36 -3.88 -15.16
N GLY A 222 -26.37 -4.72 -14.86
CA GLY A 222 -26.59 -6.17 -14.80
C GLY A 222 -27.20 -6.57 -13.46
N PRO A 223 -28.27 -7.37 -13.41
CA PRO A 223 -28.66 -8.05 -12.19
C PRO A 223 -27.44 -8.85 -11.70
N SER A 224 -27.01 -8.59 -10.46
CA SER A 224 -25.96 -9.38 -9.82
C SER A 224 -26.35 -10.87 -9.96
N PRO A 225 -25.49 -11.76 -10.48
CA PRO A 225 -25.82 -13.18 -10.65
C PRO A 225 -25.99 -13.95 -9.32
N TYR A 226 -26.13 -13.25 -8.20
CA TYR A 226 -26.49 -13.79 -6.88
C TYR A 226 -28.00 -13.75 -6.60
N THR A 227 -28.86 -13.70 -7.62
CA THR A 227 -30.23 -14.20 -7.45
C THR A 227 -30.19 -15.72 -7.42
N SER A 228 -30.09 -16.29 -6.22
CA SER A 228 -30.35 -17.70 -5.96
C SER A 228 -31.65 -18.10 -6.66
N PRO A 229 -31.69 -19.25 -7.37
CA PRO A 229 -32.92 -19.72 -8.00
C PRO A 229 -33.99 -19.88 -6.92
N GLY A 230 -35.06 -19.09 -7.04
CA GLY A 230 -36.23 -19.19 -6.18
C GLY A 230 -36.76 -20.61 -6.21
N LEU A 231 -36.64 -21.30 -5.09
CA LEU A 231 -37.27 -22.59 -4.89
C LEU A 231 -38.78 -22.41 -4.98
N SER A 232 -39.36 -23.11 -5.96
CA SER A 232 -40.78 -23.30 -6.17
C SER A 232 -41.50 -23.62 -4.85
N ALA A 233 -42.52 -22.83 -4.55
CA ALA A 233 -43.33 -22.94 -3.35
C ALA A 233 -44.12 -24.26 -3.34
N ALA A 234 -43.77 -25.16 -2.42
CA ALA A 234 -44.63 -26.28 -2.02
C ALA A 234 -45.55 -25.86 -0.85
N PRO A 235 -46.77 -26.42 -0.72
CA PRO A 235 -47.72 -26.04 0.33
C PRO A 235 -47.26 -26.53 1.71
N ARG A 236 -47.30 -25.65 2.72
CA ARG A 236 -46.88 -25.95 4.11
C ARG A 236 -47.97 -26.66 4.92
N PRO A 237 -47.64 -27.71 5.70
CA PRO A 237 -48.44 -28.18 6.84
C PRO A 237 -48.16 -27.34 8.12
N PRO A 238 -49.04 -27.41 9.14
CA PRO A 238 -48.98 -26.55 10.33
C PRO A 238 -47.81 -26.88 11.27
N SER A 239 -47.19 -25.83 11.80
CA SER A 239 -45.92 -25.80 12.54
C SER A 239 -46.05 -26.05 14.06
N PRO A 240 -45.05 -26.71 14.69
CA PRO A 240 -44.76 -26.58 16.12
C PRO A 240 -43.75 -25.42 16.40
N PRO A 241 -43.59 -24.96 17.66
CA PRO A 241 -42.83 -23.76 17.98
C PRO A 241 -41.33 -24.03 18.16
N SER A 242 -40.54 -22.97 17.95
CA SER A 242 -39.12 -22.79 18.31
C SER A 242 -38.07 -23.60 17.54
N GLN A 243 -37.46 -22.97 16.53
CA GLN A 243 -36.06 -22.52 16.54
C GLN A 243 -35.74 -21.80 15.22
N ALA A 244 -35.04 -20.68 15.33
CA ALA A 244 -34.82 -19.73 14.25
C ALA A 244 -33.47 -19.95 13.53
N LEU A 245 -33.45 -19.55 12.25
CA LEU A 245 -32.34 -18.91 11.52
C LEU A 245 -31.08 -19.72 11.21
N LEU A 246 -30.96 -20.16 9.95
CA LEU A 246 -29.72 -20.02 9.14
C LEU A 246 -30.11 -19.91 7.66
N GLY A 247 -30.31 -18.68 7.19
CA GLY A 247 -30.42 -18.34 5.77
C GLY A 247 -29.31 -17.37 5.40
N GLY A 248 -28.60 -17.67 4.31
CA GLY A 248 -27.73 -16.78 3.53
C GLY A 248 -26.91 -15.73 4.29
N ILE A 249 -25.65 -16.04 4.57
CA ILE A 249 -24.68 -15.11 5.18
C ILE A 249 -24.26 -14.06 4.13
N ASP A 250 -24.72 -12.83 4.29
CA ASP A 250 -24.29 -11.64 3.54
C ASP A 250 -22.80 -11.33 3.77
N ASP A 251 -22.15 -10.64 2.82
CA ASP A 251 -20.71 -10.29 2.90
C ASP A 251 -20.35 -9.43 4.15
N ASP A 252 -21.32 -8.73 4.75
CA ASP A 252 -21.16 -8.03 6.04
C ASP A 252 -21.08 -8.99 7.24
N GLU A 253 -21.76 -10.13 7.21
CA GLU A 253 -21.62 -11.16 8.24
C GLU A 253 -20.32 -11.96 8.09
N ARG A 254 -19.77 -12.09 6.87
CA ARG A 254 -18.42 -12.65 6.65
C ARG A 254 -17.33 -11.79 7.30
N LEU A 255 -17.49 -10.47 7.25
CA LEU A 255 -16.65 -9.52 8.00
C LEU A 255 -16.80 -9.71 9.51
N CYS A 256 -18.01 -9.96 10.01
CA CYS A 256 -18.27 -10.26 11.42
C CYS A 256 -17.65 -11.59 11.87
N ILE A 257 -17.74 -12.64 11.06
CA ILE A 257 -17.12 -13.96 11.34
C ILE A 257 -15.59 -13.86 11.33
N CYS A 258 -15.00 -13.03 10.45
CA CYS A 258 -13.56 -12.79 10.45
C CYS A 258 -13.11 -11.97 11.67
N ALA A 259 -13.90 -10.97 12.09
CA ALA A 259 -13.64 -10.21 13.31
C ALA A 259 -13.74 -11.09 14.58
N LEU A 260 -14.74 -11.97 14.65
CA LEU A 260 -14.90 -12.92 15.76
C LEU A 260 -13.78 -13.97 15.80
N ARG A 261 -13.32 -14.47 14.66
CA ARG A 261 -12.13 -15.35 14.59
C ARG A 261 -10.85 -14.63 15.02
N SER A 262 -10.68 -13.38 14.60
CA SER A 262 -9.52 -12.57 15.00
C SER A 262 -9.55 -12.26 16.50
N LEU A 263 -10.72 -11.98 17.07
CA LEU A 263 -10.89 -11.76 18.50
C LEU A 263 -10.62 -13.03 19.30
N ALA A 264 -11.10 -14.20 18.84
CA ALA A 264 -10.85 -15.50 19.47
C ALA A 264 -9.36 -15.90 19.42
N GLN A 265 -8.67 -15.65 18.30
CA GLN A 265 -7.22 -15.86 18.21
C GLN A 265 -6.45 -14.91 19.14
N HIS A 266 -6.89 -13.65 19.28
CA HIS A 266 -6.27 -12.72 20.20
C HIS A 266 -6.47 -13.14 21.67
N THR A 267 -7.66 -13.63 22.04
CA THR A 267 -7.91 -14.13 23.40
C THR A 267 -7.12 -15.39 23.71
N LEU A 268 -6.99 -16.32 22.76
CA LEU A 268 -6.15 -17.52 22.92
C LEU A 268 -4.66 -17.16 23.08
N THR A 269 -4.18 -16.17 22.34
CA THR A 269 -2.78 -15.70 22.43
C THR A 269 -2.53 -14.95 23.73
N GLN A 270 -3.53 -14.23 24.26
CA GLN A 270 -3.47 -13.54 25.54
C GLN A 270 -3.47 -14.54 26.71
N ALA A 271 -4.37 -15.53 26.67
CA ALA A 271 -4.46 -16.59 27.68
C ALA A 271 -3.18 -17.43 27.76
N ALA A 272 -2.51 -17.67 26.63
CA ALA A 272 -1.21 -18.36 26.59
C ALA A 272 -0.07 -17.55 27.22
N ARG A 273 -0.15 -16.21 27.18
CA ARG A 273 0.83 -15.33 27.84
C ARG A 273 0.58 -15.20 29.35
N ASP A 274 -0.67 -15.29 29.77
CA ASP A 274 -1.04 -15.22 31.18
C ASP A 274 -0.81 -16.55 31.94
N THR A 275 -0.49 -17.64 31.23
CA THR A 275 -0.16 -18.95 31.84
C THR A 275 1.33 -19.24 32.00
N GLU A 276 2.23 -18.37 31.56
CA GLU A 276 3.67 -18.53 31.79
C GLU A 276 4.12 -17.83 33.07
N ASN A 277 3.89 -18.51 34.19
CA ASN A 277 4.62 -18.26 35.43
C ASN A 277 5.49 -19.50 35.75
N PRO A 278 6.74 -19.58 35.28
CA PRO A 278 7.61 -20.68 35.67
C PRO A 278 8.34 -20.33 36.97
N LEU A 279 7.98 -21.02 38.05
CA LEU A 279 8.85 -21.21 39.22
C LEU A 279 10.13 -21.97 38.83
N PRO A 280 11.23 -21.82 39.58
CA PRO A 280 12.55 -22.22 39.14
C PRO A 280 12.77 -23.72 39.37
N VAL A 281 13.14 -24.44 38.31
CA VAL A 281 13.76 -25.76 38.43
C VAL A 281 15.19 -25.66 37.92
N LEU A 282 16.10 -25.53 38.88
CA LEU A 282 17.49 -25.95 38.76
C LEU A 282 17.50 -27.46 38.51
N SER A 283 18.16 -27.92 37.45
CA SER A 283 18.94 -29.18 37.38
C SER A 283 19.47 -29.46 35.97
N GLY A 284 20.77 -29.21 35.78
CA GLY A 284 21.69 -30.15 35.12
C GLY A 284 21.80 -30.16 33.58
N GLY A 285 22.97 -29.71 33.08
CA GLY A 285 23.65 -30.40 31.97
C GLY A 285 23.88 -29.60 30.69
N ARG A 286 25.07 -28.99 30.58
CA ARG A 286 25.59 -28.21 29.44
C ARG A 286 26.12 -29.12 28.34
N TRP A 287 25.79 -28.82 27.08
CA TRP A 287 26.45 -29.36 25.88
C TRP A 287 26.71 -28.18 24.90
N TRP A 288 27.96 -27.68 24.91
CA TRP A 288 28.69 -26.96 23.83
C TRP A 288 28.48 -25.46 23.60
N GLU A 289 28.92 -24.69 24.59
CA GLU A 289 29.96 -23.69 24.29
C GLU A 289 31.25 -24.44 23.88
N TYR A 290 31.66 -24.36 22.60
CA TYR A 290 33.06 -24.22 22.18
C TYR A 290 33.10 -23.97 20.65
N VAL A 291 34.03 -23.10 20.22
CA VAL A 291 34.33 -22.67 18.84
C VAL A 291 33.42 -21.52 18.34
N ASP A 292 33.85 -20.27 18.17
CA ASP A 292 35.19 -19.68 18.23
C ASP A 292 35.07 -18.16 18.39
N ARG A 293 35.72 -17.62 19.42
CA ARG A 293 35.98 -16.18 19.57
C ARG A 293 37.40 -15.99 20.10
N ALA A 294 38.43 -16.44 19.37
CA ALA A 294 39.79 -15.94 19.58
C ALA A 294 40.76 -16.17 18.39
N ARG A 295 40.72 -15.28 17.39
CA ARG A 295 41.88 -14.79 16.62
C ARG A 295 41.48 -13.43 16.06
N LEU A 296 41.60 -12.33 16.81
CA LEU A 296 42.84 -11.58 16.96
C LEU A 296 42.79 -10.73 18.25
N ARG A 297 43.48 -11.18 19.29
CA ARG A 297 44.21 -10.30 20.21
C ARG A 297 45.54 -10.98 20.55
N GLY A 298 46.62 -10.42 20.07
CA GLY A 298 47.91 -10.44 20.76
C GLY A 298 48.31 -8.98 20.97
N GLY A 299 48.68 -8.50 22.14
CA GLY A 299 48.85 -9.14 23.44
C GLY A 299 49.23 -8.08 24.47
N LEU A 300 49.22 -8.50 25.75
CA LEU A 300 50.08 -8.06 26.87
C LEU A 300 50.00 -6.55 27.22
N GLY A 301 49.31 -6.10 28.27
CA GLY A 301 49.52 -6.38 29.71
C GLY A 301 50.54 -5.38 30.31
N PRO A 302 50.67 -5.22 31.65
CA PRO A 302 49.68 -5.15 32.72
C PRO A 302 49.97 -4.00 33.74
N GLU A 303 49.20 -3.98 34.83
CA GLU A 303 49.55 -3.46 36.18
C GLU A 303 49.49 -1.94 36.51
N GLY A 304 48.88 -1.66 37.67
CA GLY A 304 49.13 -0.46 38.46
C GLY A 304 47.90 0.38 38.83
N GLY A 305 47.20 0.03 39.93
CA GLY A 305 46.50 1.04 40.74
C GLY A 305 47.50 1.99 41.45
N PRO A 306 47.12 2.83 42.46
CA PRO A 306 45.83 2.97 43.11
C PRO A 306 45.36 4.43 43.38
N ARG A 307 44.09 4.54 43.83
CA ARG A 307 43.53 5.45 44.86
C ARG A 307 44.01 6.93 45.01
N GLY A 308 43.01 7.81 44.86
CA GLY A 308 42.65 8.87 45.82
C GLY A 308 43.06 10.32 45.47
N PRO A 309 42.54 11.36 46.17
CA PRO A 309 41.26 11.48 46.86
C PRO A 309 40.48 12.77 46.45
N ARG A 310 39.26 12.86 47.01
CA ARG A 310 38.42 14.07 47.10
C ARG A 310 39.21 15.29 47.59
N GLY A 311 39.04 16.42 46.92
CA GLY A 311 39.30 17.76 47.45
C GLY A 311 38.01 18.57 47.43
N ALA A 312 37.55 18.96 48.61
CA ALA A 312 36.55 19.98 48.83
C ALA A 312 37.25 21.32 49.11
N GLY A 313 36.60 22.45 48.77
CA GLY A 313 36.75 23.71 49.52
C GLY A 313 37.26 24.94 48.75
N GLY A 314 36.62 26.07 49.07
CA GLY A 314 37.10 27.44 48.87
C GLY A 314 36.60 28.09 47.57
N GLY A 315 35.85 29.19 47.52
CA GLY A 315 35.68 30.26 48.51
C GLY A 315 36.50 31.49 48.11
N VAL A 316 35.78 32.56 47.77
CA VAL A 316 36.16 33.99 47.79
C VAL A 316 37.15 34.50 46.72
N ALA A 317 36.63 35.32 45.81
CA ALA A 317 37.07 36.69 45.53
C ALA A 317 35.91 37.45 44.87
#